data_AF-A0A1E7IJC0-F1
#
_entry.id   AF-A0A1E7IJC0-F1
#
_cell.length_a   1.000
_cell.length_b   1.000
_cell.length_c   1.000
_cell.angle_alpha   90.00
_cell.angle_beta   90.00
_cell.angle_gamma   90.00
#
_symmetry.space_group_name_H-M   'P 1'
#
loop_
_entity.id
_entity.type
_entity.pdbx_description
1 polymer ?
#
loop_
_entity_poly.entity_id
_entity_poly.type
_entity_poly.pdbx_seq_one_letter_code
_entity_poly.pdbx_strand_id
1 'polypeptide(L)'
;MLEAGLIDTGGTIVDVDDVATNLSRYIGHNDQGRTICMYRDAKTKLELTQDDIRQFQLAKGAVYAGAECLLARAGITSDELAAAVVTGALGFSIGRNILSAVGMLPEKLIEKVTFYDGGVIAGLSRCLLNAHGADVDAEVQALTDSLRPYPLSGTPHFEKAFVAAINFPNRVNDAD
;
A
#
# COMPACT_ATOMS: atom_id res chain seq x y z
N MET A 1 11.12 -1.06 -10.10
CA MET A 1 12.36 -1.31 -9.32
C MET A 1 12.55 -2.80 -9.10
N LEU A 2 11.58 -3.50 -8.49
CA LEU A 2 11.56 -4.98 -8.40
C LEU A 2 11.75 -5.64 -9.76
N GLU A 3 10.85 -5.33 -10.72
CA GLU A 3 10.92 -5.88 -12.08
C GLU A 3 12.21 -5.52 -12.83
N ALA A 4 12.81 -4.39 -12.48
CA ALA A 4 14.07 -3.92 -13.05
C ALA A 4 15.31 -4.56 -12.41
N GLY A 5 15.12 -5.38 -11.37
CA GLY A 5 16.20 -6.01 -10.60
C GLY A 5 17.02 -5.05 -9.75
N LEU A 6 16.56 -3.81 -9.53
CA LEU A 6 17.30 -2.82 -8.72
C LEU A 6 17.14 -3.04 -7.21
N ILE A 7 16.05 -3.74 -6.83
CA ILE A 7 15.81 -4.19 -5.46
C ILE A 7 15.39 -5.65 -5.50
N ASP A 8 15.82 -6.41 -4.51
CA ASP A 8 15.35 -7.79 -4.31
C ASP A 8 13.96 -7.84 -3.65
N THR A 9 13.40 -9.03 -3.52
CA THR A 9 12.10 -9.24 -2.86
C THR A 9 12.14 -8.93 -1.36
N GLY A 10 13.32 -8.99 -0.74
CA GLY A 10 13.56 -8.50 0.61
C GLY A 10 13.56 -6.97 0.70
N GLY A 11 13.52 -6.24 -0.42
CA GLY A 11 13.61 -4.79 -0.49
C GLY A 11 15.01 -4.23 -0.31
N THR A 12 16.04 -5.06 -0.46
CA THR A 12 17.44 -4.63 -0.45
C THR A 12 17.80 -4.05 -1.81
N ILE A 13 18.43 -2.87 -1.85
CA ILE A 13 19.06 -2.35 -3.07
C ILE A 13 20.25 -3.27 -3.39
N VAL A 14 20.24 -3.86 -4.59
CA VAL A 14 21.25 -4.85 -5.00
C VAL A 14 22.58 -4.18 -5.36
N ASP A 15 23.62 -4.99 -5.64
CA ASP A 15 24.87 -4.45 -6.16
C ASP A 15 24.74 -4.04 -7.63
N VAL A 16 25.59 -3.11 -8.09
CA VAL A 16 25.64 -2.69 -9.50
C VAL A 16 25.94 -3.89 -10.40
N ASP A 17 26.81 -4.79 -9.93
CA ASP A 17 27.25 -5.97 -10.68
C ASP A 17 26.16 -7.06 -10.76
N ASP A 18 25.16 -7.03 -9.87
CA ASP A 18 24.04 -7.98 -9.85
C ASP A 18 22.90 -7.58 -10.79
N VAL A 19 22.95 -6.39 -11.38
CA VAL A 19 21.91 -5.89 -12.30
C VAL A 19 22.29 -6.16 -13.75
N ALA A 20 21.64 -7.15 -14.37
CA ALA A 20 21.92 -7.58 -15.73
C ALA A 20 21.61 -6.54 -16.84
N THR A 21 20.91 -5.45 -16.52
CA THR A 21 20.48 -4.43 -17.48
C THR A 21 21.28 -3.15 -17.33
N ASN A 22 21.17 -2.25 -18.31
CA ASN A 22 21.76 -0.91 -18.22
C ASN A 22 21.14 -0.03 -17.12
N LEU A 23 20.14 -0.53 -16.38
CA LEU A 23 19.53 0.16 -15.24
C LEU A 23 20.44 0.17 -14.01
N SER A 24 21.52 -0.64 -13.99
CA SER A 24 22.55 -0.61 -12.95
C SER A 24 23.11 0.80 -12.70
N ARG A 25 23.14 1.64 -13.75
CA ARG A 25 23.54 3.07 -13.68
C ARG A 25 22.71 3.94 -12.73
N TYR A 26 21.50 3.50 -12.37
CA TYR A 26 20.65 4.20 -11.40
C TYR A 26 21.04 3.87 -9.96
N ILE A 27 21.84 2.84 -9.72
CA ILE A 27 22.38 2.54 -8.40
C ILE A 27 23.49 3.55 -8.10
N GLY A 28 23.28 4.32 -7.04
CA GLY A 28 24.21 5.29 -6.51
C GLY A 28 24.73 4.89 -5.14
N HIS A 29 25.55 5.76 -4.57
CA HIS A 29 26.03 5.65 -3.21
C HIS A 29 26.04 7.02 -2.54
N ASN A 30 25.71 7.06 -1.25
CA ASN A 30 25.86 8.22 -0.38
C ASN A 30 26.37 7.76 1.01
N ASP A 31 26.37 8.64 2.01
CA ASP A 31 26.89 8.33 3.35
C ASP A 31 26.08 7.22 4.09
N GLN A 32 24.87 6.91 3.62
CA GLN A 32 24.00 5.88 4.17
C GLN A 32 24.10 4.54 3.42
N GLY A 33 24.94 4.47 2.38
CA GLY A 33 25.15 3.27 1.57
C GLY A 33 24.55 3.40 0.17
N ARG A 34 24.07 2.28 -0.37
CA ARG A 34 23.49 2.20 -1.71
C ARG A 34 22.18 2.96 -1.81
N THR A 35 21.98 3.64 -2.93
CA THR A 35 20.78 4.41 -3.25
C THR A 35 20.29 4.10 -4.66
N ILE A 36 19.04 4.46 -4.96
CA ILE A 36 18.53 4.51 -6.34
C ILE A 36 18.36 5.99 -6.71
N CYS A 37 19.20 6.50 -7.61
CA CYS A 37 19.18 7.88 -8.07
C CYS A 37 18.09 8.05 -9.13
N MET A 38 16.97 8.67 -8.76
CA MET A 38 15.81 8.88 -9.63
C MET A 38 15.99 10.08 -10.56
N TYR A 39 16.69 11.11 -10.09
CA TYR A 39 16.94 12.33 -10.83
C TYR A 39 18.24 12.99 -10.37
N ARG A 40 18.99 13.56 -11.31
CA ARG A 40 20.17 14.36 -11.01
C ARG A 40 20.40 15.43 -12.06
N ASP A 41 20.60 16.66 -11.61
CA ASP A 41 21.19 17.75 -12.39
C ASP A 41 22.32 18.45 -11.60
N ALA A 42 22.74 19.64 -12.04
CA ALA A 42 23.82 20.39 -11.40
C ALA A 42 23.51 20.89 -9.97
N LYS A 43 22.23 20.95 -9.56
CA LYS A 43 21.77 21.52 -8.29
C LYS A 43 20.99 20.54 -7.44
N THR A 44 20.35 19.55 -8.06
CA THR A 44 19.39 18.68 -7.41
C THR A 44 19.72 17.24 -7.68
N LYS A 45 19.66 16.44 -6.61
CA LYS A 45 19.80 14.99 -6.64
C LYS A 45 18.64 14.41 -5.86
N LEU A 46 17.79 13.62 -6.51
CA LEU A 46 16.70 12.88 -5.88
C LEU A 46 17.07 11.41 -5.85
N GLU A 47 17.08 10.83 -4.65
CA GLU A 47 17.46 9.46 -4.42
C GLU A 47 16.45 8.78 -3.52
N LEU A 48 16.28 7.48 -3.71
CA LEU A 48 15.65 6.60 -2.75
C LEU A 48 16.75 5.85 -2.00
N THR A 49 16.68 5.92 -0.68
CA THR A 49 17.59 5.24 0.22
C THR A 49 17.06 3.85 0.58
N GLN A 50 17.93 3.04 1.18
CA GLN A 50 17.51 1.77 1.75
C GLN A 50 16.43 1.97 2.82
N ASP A 51 16.52 3.03 3.64
CA ASP A 51 15.53 3.31 4.70
C ASP A 51 14.17 3.69 4.10
N ASP A 52 14.12 4.49 3.04
CA ASP A 52 12.85 4.82 2.35
C ASP A 52 12.11 3.56 1.90
N ILE A 53 12.85 2.58 1.34
CA ILE A 53 12.28 1.28 0.94
C ILE A 53 11.79 0.51 2.17
N ARG A 54 12.54 0.50 3.27
CA ARG A 54 12.11 -0.14 4.52
C ARG A 54 10.85 0.51 5.09
N GLN A 55 10.76 1.84 5.11
CA GLN A 55 9.57 2.55 5.56
C GLN A 55 8.35 2.21 4.69
N PHE A 56 8.54 2.12 3.37
CA PHE A 56 7.47 1.66 2.47
C PHE A 56 7.04 0.21 2.77
N GLN A 57 7.98 -0.70 3.02
CA GLN A 57 7.68 -2.09 3.40
C GLN A 57 6.90 -2.18 4.72
N LEU A 58 7.26 -1.38 5.72
CA LEU A 58 6.53 -1.31 6.98
C LEU A 58 5.10 -0.78 6.73
N ALA A 59 4.95 0.28 5.95
CA ALA A 59 3.64 0.86 5.64
C ALA A 59 2.74 -0.13 4.88
N LYS A 60 3.23 -0.77 3.81
CA LYS A 60 2.44 -1.75 3.05
C LYS A 60 2.10 -2.98 3.89
N GLY A 61 3.03 -3.45 4.72
CA GLY A 61 2.82 -4.59 5.61
C GLY A 61 1.74 -4.32 6.65
N ALA A 62 1.68 -3.10 7.18
CA ALA A 62 0.64 -2.68 8.12
C ALA A 62 -0.75 -2.64 7.48
N VAL A 63 -0.85 -2.15 6.24
CA VAL A 63 -2.12 -2.15 5.48
C VAL A 63 -2.60 -3.57 5.20
N TYR A 64 -1.71 -4.44 4.71
CA TYR A 64 -2.04 -5.85 4.47
C TYR A 64 -2.51 -6.55 5.75
N ALA A 65 -1.73 -6.43 6.84
CA ALA A 65 -2.04 -7.06 8.12
C ALA A 65 -3.35 -6.53 8.73
N GLY A 66 -3.63 -5.24 8.58
CA GLY A 66 -4.89 -4.66 9.00
C GLY A 66 -6.09 -5.22 8.26
N ALA A 67 -5.99 -5.39 6.93
CA ALA A 67 -7.03 -6.01 6.13
C ALA A 67 -7.28 -7.47 6.54
N GLU A 68 -6.23 -8.28 6.70
CA GLU A 68 -6.32 -9.67 7.14
C GLU A 68 -6.95 -9.79 8.54
N CYS A 69 -6.54 -8.95 9.49
CA CYS A 69 -7.15 -8.92 10.81
C CYS A 69 -8.66 -8.63 10.79
N LEU A 70 -9.10 -7.69 9.95
CA LEU A 70 -10.52 -7.35 9.83
C LEU A 70 -11.32 -8.48 9.17
N LEU A 71 -10.77 -9.10 8.13
CA LEU A 71 -11.36 -10.29 7.49
C LEU A 71 -11.52 -11.44 8.50
N ALA A 72 -10.44 -11.76 9.22
CA ALA A 72 -10.43 -12.79 10.26
C ALA A 72 -11.43 -12.47 11.38
N ARG A 73 -11.51 -11.21 11.82
CA ARG A 73 -12.46 -10.76 12.86
C ARG A 73 -13.92 -10.88 12.41
N ALA A 74 -14.19 -10.65 11.14
CA ALA A 74 -15.50 -10.79 10.52
C ALA A 74 -15.86 -12.26 10.19
N GLY A 75 -14.89 -13.17 10.23
CA GLY A 75 -15.09 -14.59 9.92
C GLY A 75 -15.31 -14.83 8.43
N ILE A 76 -14.79 -13.95 7.57
CA ILE A 76 -14.91 -14.03 6.11
C ILE A 76 -13.52 -13.99 5.46
N THR A 77 -13.46 -14.50 4.24
CA THR A 77 -12.31 -14.46 3.36
C THR A 77 -12.39 -13.28 2.39
N SER A 78 -11.27 -12.91 1.77
CA SER A 78 -11.24 -11.86 0.74
C SER A 78 -12.07 -12.22 -0.50
N ASP A 79 -12.29 -13.50 -0.75
CA ASP A 79 -13.17 -14.02 -1.81
C ASP A 79 -14.66 -13.73 -1.57
N GLU A 80 -15.07 -13.60 -0.31
CA GLU A 80 -16.46 -13.33 0.06
C GLU A 80 -16.83 -11.84 0.02
N LEU A 81 -15.84 -10.94 -0.03
CA LEU A 81 -16.11 -9.52 -0.19
C LEU A 81 -16.64 -9.21 -1.59
N ALA A 82 -17.68 -8.39 -1.68
CA ALA A 82 -18.23 -7.95 -2.97
C ALA A 82 -17.35 -6.89 -3.64
N ALA A 83 -16.78 -5.97 -2.86
CA ALA A 83 -15.95 -4.87 -3.33
C ALA A 83 -15.00 -4.38 -2.25
N ALA A 84 -13.89 -3.76 -2.67
CA ALA A 84 -13.05 -2.94 -1.82
C ALA A 84 -12.94 -1.54 -2.42
N VAL A 85 -12.98 -0.49 -1.60
CA VAL A 85 -12.81 0.88 -2.07
C VAL A 85 -11.52 1.45 -1.50
N VAL A 86 -10.64 1.91 -2.38
CA VAL A 86 -9.40 2.60 -2.01
C VAL A 86 -9.54 4.07 -2.35
N THR A 87 -9.35 4.92 -1.35
CA THR A 87 -9.53 6.38 -1.45
C THR A 87 -8.38 7.15 -0.80
N GLY A 88 -8.32 8.45 -1.06
CA GLY A 88 -7.27 9.36 -0.59
C GLY A 88 -6.12 9.49 -1.59
N ALA A 89 -4.99 10.06 -1.17
CA ALA A 89 -3.85 10.31 -2.04
C ALA A 89 -3.32 9.04 -2.75
N LEU A 90 -3.47 7.88 -2.10
CA LEU A 90 -3.16 6.57 -2.68
C LEU A 90 -4.15 6.15 -3.78
N GLY A 91 -5.44 6.51 -3.63
CA GLY A 91 -6.48 6.15 -4.59
C GLY A 91 -6.27 6.78 -5.98
N PHE A 92 -5.62 7.94 -6.02
CA PHE A 92 -5.29 8.65 -7.27
C PHE A 92 -4.04 8.11 -7.98
N SER A 93 -3.11 7.49 -7.24
CA SER A 93 -1.72 7.29 -7.72
C SER A 93 -1.31 5.83 -7.89
N ILE A 94 -2.10 4.87 -7.43
CA ILE A 94 -1.74 3.45 -7.40
C ILE A 94 -2.78 2.62 -8.15
N GLY A 95 -2.37 1.97 -9.25
CA GLY A 95 -3.21 1.01 -9.97
C GLY A 95 -3.22 -0.38 -9.32
N ARG A 96 -4.16 -1.25 -9.71
CA ARG A 96 -4.24 -2.64 -9.24
C ARG A 96 -2.94 -3.41 -9.47
N ASN A 97 -2.31 -3.19 -10.63
CA ASN A 97 -1.01 -3.78 -10.96
C ASN A 97 0.05 -3.44 -9.92
N ILE A 98 0.10 -2.19 -9.45
CA ILE A 98 1.05 -1.76 -8.43
C ILE A 98 0.69 -2.37 -7.07
N LEU A 99 -0.58 -2.33 -6.65
CA LEU A 99 -1.03 -2.97 -5.40
C LEU A 99 -0.63 -4.45 -5.34
N SER A 100 -0.78 -5.12 -6.48
CA SER A 100 -0.47 -6.52 -6.68
C SER A 100 1.04 -6.77 -6.66
N ALA A 101 1.81 -5.96 -7.39
CA ALA A 101 3.27 -6.06 -7.46
C ALA A 101 3.96 -5.81 -6.11
N VAL A 102 3.44 -4.89 -5.29
CA VAL A 102 4.02 -4.61 -3.97
C VAL A 102 3.43 -5.47 -2.84
N GLY A 103 2.29 -6.14 -3.09
CA GLY A 103 1.60 -6.96 -2.08
C GLY A 103 1.04 -6.14 -0.92
N MET A 104 0.30 -5.07 -1.23
CA MET A 104 -0.26 -4.17 -0.21
C MET A 104 -1.60 -4.65 0.39
N LEU A 105 -2.31 -5.54 -0.33
CA LEU A 105 -3.59 -6.11 0.06
C LEU A 105 -3.61 -7.60 -0.31
N PRO A 106 -4.50 -8.42 0.29
CA PRO A 106 -4.74 -9.79 -0.14
C PRO A 106 -5.11 -9.86 -1.62
N GLU A 107 -4.52 -10.79 -2.36
CA GLU A 107 -4.58 -10.81 -3.83
C GLU A 107 -6.02 -10.82 -4.38
N LYS A 108 -6.88 -11.68 -3.83
CA LYS A 108 -8.30 -11.76 -4.18
C LYS A 108 -9.10 -10.49 -3.88
N LEU A 109 -8.61 -9.69 -2.93
CA LEU A 109 -9.21 -8.38 -2.65
C LEU A 109 -8.84 -7.35 -3.72
N ILE A 110 -7.62 -7.41 -4.27
CA ILE A 110 -7.13 -6.47 -5.29
C ILE A 110 -7.97 -6.52 -6.57
N GLU A 111 -8.41 -7.72 -6.97
CA GLU A 111 -9.31 -7.92 -8.11
C GLU A 111 -10.62 -7.12 -7.97
N LYS A 112 -11.01 -6.81 -6.73
CA LYS A 112 -12.28 -6.15 -6.38
C LYS A 112 -12.12 -4.69 -5.95
N VAL A 113 -10.90 -4.14 -6.04
CA VAL A 113 -10.61 -2.75 -5.66
C VAL A 113 -11.22 -1.77 -6.66
N THR A 114 -11.99 -0.80 -6.20
CA THR A 114 -12.36 0.38 -6.97
C THR A 114 -11.68 1.58 -6.35
N PHE A 115 -11.04 2.40 -7.18
CA PHE A 115 -10.41 3.63 -6.75
C PHE A 115 -11.44 4.75 -6.74
N TYR A 116 -11.45 5.51 -5.65
CA TYR A 116 -12.33 6.65 -5.48
C TYR A 116 -11.55 7.87 -5.02
N ASP A 117 -11.71 8.98 -5.72
CA ASP A 117 -10.98 10.20 -5.43
C ASP A 117 -11.60 10.93 -4.24
N GLY A 118 -10.77 11.20 -3.22
CA GLY A 118 -11.12 12.16 -2.18
C GLY A 118 -12.38 11.83 -1.37
N GLY A 119 -12.53 10.60 -0.88
CA GLY A 119 -13.68 10.14 -0.08
C GLY A 119 -14.07 11.05 1.08
N VAL A 120 -13.10 11.70 1.75
CA VAL A 120 -13.37 12.72 2.78
C VAL A 120 -14.06 13.94 2.19
N ILE A 121 -13.52 14.49 1.10
CA ILE A 121 -14.10 15.66 0.41
C ILE A 121 -15.49 15.33 -0.14
N ALA A 122 -15.66 14.16 -0.78
CA ALA A 122 -16.95 13.72 -1.29
C ALA A 122 -18.00 13.58 -0.17
N GLY A 123 -17.62 12.98 0.96
CA GLY A 123 -18.48 12.88 2.14
C GLY A 123 -18.87 14.26 2.68
N LEU A 124 -17.91 15.16 2.84
CA LEU A 124 -18.15 16.54 3.28
C LEU A 124 -19.07 17.31 2.31
N SER A 125 -18.82 17.21 1.00
CA SER A 125 -19.67 17.84 -0.01
C SER A 125 -21.10 17.31 0.08
N ARG A 126 -21.28 15.99 0.26
CA ARG A 126 -22.60 15.39 0.46
C ARG A 126 -23.29 15.95 1.69
N CYS A 127 -22.58 16.06 2.82
CA CYS A 127 -23.13 16.62 4.04
C CYS A 127 -23.54 18.09 3.88
N LEU A 128 -22.69 18.92 3.28
CA LEU A 128 -22.96 20.36 3.10
C LEU A 128 -24.11 20.64 2.13
N LEU A 129 -24.21 19.89 1.03
CA LEU A 129 -25.25 20.11 0.02
C LEU A 129 -26.63 19.58 0.46
N ASN A 130 -26.68 18.57 1.33
CA ASN A 130 -27.93 17.98 1.81
C ASN A 130 -28.43 18.58 3.14
N ALA A 131 -27.71 19.55 3.70
CA ALA A 131 -28.01 20.19 4.99
C ALA A 131 -29.38 20.89 5.06
N HIS A 132 -30.07 21.07 3.93
CA HIS A 132 -31.37 21.76 3.87
C HIS A 132 -32.59 20.82 3.79
N GLY A 133 -32.42 19.49 3.70
CA GLY A 133 -33.54 18.56 3.48
C GLY A 133 -33.49 17.21 4.18
N ALA A 134 -32.35 16.80 4.72
CA ALA A 134 -32.19 15.60 5.52
C ALA A 134 -31.47 15.94 6.83
N ASP A 135 -31.76 15.19 7.90
CA ASP A 135 -30.99 15.27 9.15
C ASP A 135 -29.62 14.58 8.94
N VAL A 136 -28.72 15.30 8.27
CA VAL A 136 -27.36 14.86 7.96
C VAL A 136 -26.59 14.51 9.25
N ASP A 137 -26.85 15.24 10.33
CA ASP A 137 -26.22 15.00 11.63
C ASP A 137 -26.66 13.64 12.20
N ALA A 138 -27.96 13.32 12.13
CA ALA A 138 -28.45 12.01 12.53
C ALA A 138 -27.86 10.87 11.66
N GLU A 139 -27.67 11.08 10.35
CA GLU A 139 -27.05 10.07 9.47
C GLU A 139 -25.58 9.82 9.84
N VAL A 140 -24.80 10.89 10.05
CA VAL A 140 -23.39 10.80 10.46
C VAL A 140 -23.25 10.17 11.84
N GLN A 141 -24.15 10.52 12.77
CA GLN A 141 -24.18 9.94 14.10
C GLN A 141 -24.49 8.43 14.04
N ALA A 142 -25.52 8.03 13.27
CA ALA A 142 -25.87 6.62 13.09
C ALA A 142 -24.72 5.82 12.47
N LEU A 143 -24.00 6.37 11.49
CA LEU A 143 -22.80 5.74 10.94
C LEU A 143 -21.73 5.58 12.01
N THR A 144 -21.43 6.63 12.76
CA THR A 144 -20.42 6.63 13.84
C THR A 144 -20.76 5.58 14.91
N ASP A 145 -22.02 5.51 15.33
CA ASP A 145 -22.52 4.55 16.32
C ASP A 145 -22.45 3.10 15.84
N SER A 146 -22.46 2.87 14.53
CA SER A 146 -22.30 1.54 13.93
C SER A 146 -20.84 1.07 13.86
N LEU A 147 -19.87 1.99 13.88
CA LEU A 147 -18.45 1.66 13.80
C LEU A 147 -17.96 1.06 15.12
N ARG A 148 -17.11 0.04 15.01
CA ARG A 148 -16.48 -0.65 16.14
C ARG A 148 -14.97 -0.66 15.93
N PRO A 149 -14.21 0.21 16.62
CA PRO A 149 -12.76 0.21 16.53
C PRO A 149 -12.21 -1.16 16.94
N TYR A 150 -11.30 -1.68 16.11
CA TYR A 150 -10.64 -2.95 16.38
C TYR A 150 -9.14 -2.69 16.57
N PRO A 151 -8.59 -2.85 17.79
CA PRO A 151 -7.16 -2.64 18.03
C PRO A 151 -6.35 -3.76 17.37
N LEU A 152 -5.54 -3.38 16.39
CA LEU A 152 -4.73 -4.32 15.61
C LEU A 152 -3.37 -4.62 16.28
N SER A 153 -2.77 -3.59 16.90
CA SER A 153 -1.44 -3.68 17.50
C SER A 153 -1.41 -4.65 18.68
N GLY A 154 -0.31 -5.41 18.79
CA GLY A 154 -0.11 -6.40 19.86
C GLY A 154 -0.98 -7.65 19.75
N THR A 155 -1.72 -7.83 18.65
CA THR A 155 -2.41 -9.10 18.39
C THR A 155 -1.46 -10.06 17.66
N PRO A 156 -1.40 -11.35 18.06
CA PRO A 156 -0.55 -12.34 17.38
C PRO A 156 -0.88 -12.49 15.89
N HIS A 157 -2.15 -12.27 15.52
CA HIS A 157 -2.58 -12.33 14.13
C HIS A 157 -2.01 -11.18 13.30
N PHE A 158 -2.05 -9.95 13.80
CA PHE A 158 -1.46 -8.80 13.12
C PHE A 158 0.04 -8.99 12.93
N GLU A 159 0.77 -9.38 13.98
CA GLU A 159 2.23 -9.58 13.89
C GLU A 159 2.59 -10.64 12.85
N LYS A 160 1.86 -11.77 12.84
CA LYS A 160 2.06 -12.83 11.85
C LYS A 160 1.78 -12.34 10.42
N ALA A 161 0.66 -11.66 10.21
CA ALA A 161 0.29 -11.14 8.89
C ALA A 161 1.25 -10.04 8.43
N PHE A 162 1.70 -9.19 9.35
CA PHE A 162 2.65 -8.11 9.09
C PHE A 162 3.99 -8.65 8.63
N VAL A 163 4.60 -9.57 9.40
CA VAL A 163 5.89 -10.19 9.05
C VAL A 163 5.79 -10.92 7.71
N ALA A 164 4.69 -11.62 7.46
CA ALA A 164 4.45 -12.31 6.18
C ALA A 164 4.35 -11.34 4.99
N ALA A 165 3.96 -10.08 5.23
CA ALA A 165 3.72 -9.08 4.20
C ALA A 165 4.82 -8.00 4.09
N ILE A 166 5.89 -8.02 4.91
CA ILE A 166 7.00 -7.06 4.82
C ILE A 166 7.71 -7.19 3.46
N ASN A 167 8.03 -8.42 3.07
CA ASN A 167 8.72 -8.68 1.81
C ASN A 167 7.79 -8.38 0.61
N PHE A 168 8.39 -8.06 -0.52
CA PHE A 168 7.67 -7.95 -1.78
C PHE A 168 7.32 -9.36 -2.29
N PRO A 169 6.14 -9.54 -2.93
CA PRO A 169 5.79 -10.80 -3.56
C PRO A 169 6.86 -11.26 -4.56
N ASN A 170 7.23 -12.53 -4.49
CA ASN A 170 8.11 -13.12 -5.49
C ASN A 170 7.27 -13.57 -6.69
N ARG A 171 7.29 -12.79 -7.77
CA ARG A 171 6.48 -13.05 -8.98
C ARG A 171 7.30 -13.55 -10.17
N VAL A 172 8.49 -14.09 -9.91
CA VAL A 172 9.24 -14.79 -10.95
C VAL A 172 8.52 -16.12 -11.23
N ASN A 173 7.75 -16.16 -12.33
CA ASN A 173 7.09 -17.32 -12.96
C ASN A 173 5.66 -17.70 -12.53
N ASP A 174 4.67 -16.81 -12.70
CA ASP A 174 3.25 -17.22 -12.86
C ASP A 174 2.71 -16.77 -14.23
N ALA A 175 3.51 -17.01 -15.28
CA ALA A 175 3.08 -16.90 -16.67
C ALA A 175 3.37 -18.23 -17.38
N ASP A 176 2.55 -19.23 -17.05
CA ASP A 176 2.29 -20.41 -17.88
C ASP A 176 0.78 -20.44 -18.23
#